data_AF-A0A842YHI6-F1
#
_entry.id   AF-A0A842YHI6-F1
#
_cell.length_a   1.000
_cell.length_b   1.000
_cell.length_c   1.000
_cell.angle_alpha   90.00
_cell.angle_beta   90.00
_cell.angle_gamma   90.00
#
_symmetry.space_group_name_H-M   'P 1'
#
loop_
_entity.id
_entity.type
_entity.pdbx_description
1 polymer ?
#
loop_
_entity_poly.entity_id
_entity_poly.type
_entity_poly.pdbx_seq_one_letter_code
_entity_poly.pdbx_strand_id
1 'polypeptide(L)'
;LWRDNDVLVGHAIWHVSNTKQHPGGEPRELEDKRILEDALNVVGDFIELHEIWLSDDYRGRGYGSRFFEFFEDMVKEMGYDAVVYYADHPAAMSICLRRGYSQAYGVELDGVTGERARYYVLAKQL
;
A
#
# COMPACT_ATOMS: atom_id res chain seq x y z
N LEU A 1 12.76 -5.10 -5.98
CA LEU A 1 13.55 -6.13 -5.25
C LEU A 1 14.61 -5.42 -4.44
N TRP A 2 14.84 -5.80 -3.18
CA TRP A 2 15.98 -5.31 -2.39
C TRP A 2 16.89 -6.47 -1.99
N ARG A 3 18.18 -6.20 -2.02
CA ARG A 3 19.24 -7.18 -1.80
C ARG A 3 20.19 -6.70 -0.72
N ASP A 4 20.75 -7.66 0.01
CA ASP A 4 21.91 -7.48 0.88
C ASP A 4 23.04 -8.34 0.31
N ASN A 5 24.00 -7.69 -0.33
CA ASN A 5 24.93 -8.31 -1.28
C ASN A 5 24.15 -9.12 -2.35
N ASP A 6 24.42 -10.42 -2.45
CA ASP A 6 23.77 -11.30 -3.44
C ASP A 6 22.44 -11.92 -2.94
N VAL A 7 22.07 -11.68 -1.69
CA VAL A 7 20.89 -12.27 -1.06
C VAL A 7 19.66 -11.40 -1.32
N LEU A 8 18.59 -11.99 -1.84
CA LEU A 8 17.29 -11.34 -1.91
C LEU A 8 16.72 -11.22 -0.49
N VAL A 9 16.56 -9.99 -0.03
CA VAL A 9 16.04 -9.69 1.31
C VAL A 9 14.53 -9.49 1.26
N GLY A 10 14.00 -9.05 0.12
CA GLY A 10 12.56 -8.93 -0.10
C GLY A 10 12.18 -8.20 -1.37
N HIS A 11 10.89 -7.97 -1.53
CA HIS A 11 10.32 -7.34 -2.72
C HIS A 11 9.06 -6.54 -2.42
N ALA A 12 8.75 -5.64 -3.34
CA ALA A 12 7.49 -4.96 -3.38
C ALA A 12 6.92 -5.00 -4.79
N ILE A 13 5.61 -5.05 -4.89
CA ILE A 13 4.83 -4.93 -6.12
C ILE A 13 3.97 -3.68 -5.95
N TRP A 14 3.98 -2.81 -6.95
CA TRP A 14 3.19 -1.59 -6.96
C TRP A 14 2.84 -1.24 -8.40
N HIS A 15 1.80 -0.42 -8.56
CA HIS A 15 1.41 0.11 -9.86
C HIS A 15 0.77 1.49 -9.71
N VAL A 16 0.65 2.19 -10.83
CA VAL A 16 -0.16 3.40 -10.92
C VAL A 16 -1.63 2.98 -10.93
N SER A 17 -2.46 3.74 -10.23
CA SER A 17 -3.92 3.58 -10.22
C SER A 17 -4.58 4.96 -10.23
N ASN A 18 -5.89 5.00 -10.46
CA ASN A 18 -6.64 6.25 -10.53
C ASN A 18 -8.04 6.08 -9.92
N THR A 19 -8.50 7.04 -9.12
CA THR A 19 -9.81 6.96 -8.45
C THR A 19 -11.01 6.95 -9.40
N LYS A 20 -10.80 7.25 -10.69
CA LYS A 20 -11.80 7.26 -11.75
C LYS A 20 -11.68 6.05 -12.70
N GLN A 21 -10.61 5.26 -12.62
CA GLN A 21 -10.43 4.06 -13.45
C GLN A 21 -11.02 2.83 -12.78
N HIS A 22 -12.34 2.80 -12.64
CA HIS A 22 -13.08 1.57 -12.38
C HIS A 22 -13.99 1.33 -13.60
N PRO A 23 -13.59 0.48 -14.56
CA PRO A 23 -14.43 0.22 -15.72
C PRO A 23 -15.73 -0.45 -15.26
N GLY A 24 -16.86 0.14 -15.69
CA GLY A 24 -18.18 -0.11 -15.14
C GLY A 24 -18.53 -1.60 -14.97
N GLY A 25 -18.84 -1.98 -13.73
CA GLY A 25 -19.22 -3.33 -13.35
C GLY A 25 -18.37 -3.95 -12.24
N GLU A 26 -17.31 -3.27 -11.78
CA GLU A 26 -16.54 -3.71 -10.61
C GLU A 26 -17.40 -3.64 -9.33
N PRO A 27 -17.57 -4.75 -8.58
CA PRO A 27 -18.46 -4.79 -7.41
C PRO A 27 -18.15 -3.75 -6.32
N ARG A 28 -16.91 -3.24 -6.29
CA ARG A 28 -16.39 -2.35 -5.23
C ARG A 28 -16.20 -0.90 -5.67
N GLU A 29 -16.55 -0.54 -6.90
CA GLU A 29 -16.33 0.81 -7.45
C GLU A 29 -16.85 1.93 -6.54
N LEU A 30 -18.09 1.81 -6.03
CA LEU A 30 -18.68 2.82 -5.15
C LEU A 30 -18.04 2.84 -3.76
N GLU A 31 -17.61 1.69 -3.24
CA GLU A 31 -17.00 1.57 -1.92
C GLU A 31 -15.56 2.12 -1.94
N ASP A 32 -14.76 1.67 -2.89
CA ASP A 32 -13.38 2.13 -3.09
C ASP A 32 -13.36 3.64 -3.33
N LYS A 33 -14.28 4.18 -4.14
CA LYS A 33 -14.40 5.63 -4.33
C LYS A 33 -14.68 6.37 -3.03
N ARG A 34 -15.63 5.90 -2.21
CA ARG A 34 -15.95 6.54 -0.92
C ARG A 34 -14.77 6.47 0.04
N ILE A 35 -14.05 5.35 0.07
CA ILE A 35 -12.88 5.20 0.94
C ILE A 35 -11.76 6.13 0.48
N LEU A 36 -11.41 6.10 -0.80
CA LEU A 36 -10.29 6.87 -1.34
C LEU A 36 -10.58 8.37 -1.36
N GLU A 37 -11.71 8.79 -1.94
CA GLU A 37 -12.02 10.22 -2.09
C GLU A 37 -12.60 10.81 -0.80
N ASP A 38 -13.66 10.22 -0.23
CA ASP A 38 -14.37 10.86 0.90
C ASP A 38 -13.63 10.68 2.24
N ALA A 39 -13.09 9.49 2.50
CA ALA A 39 -12.47 9.19 3.81
C ALA A 39 -10.97 9.50 3.85
N LEU A 40 -10.25 9.29 2.75
CA LEU A 40 -8.80 9.43 2.68
C LEU A 40 -8.31 10.63 1.86
N ASN A 41 -9.22 11.35 1.19
CA ASN A 41 -8.91 12.52 0.37
C ASN A 41 -7.79 12.26 -0.66
N VAL A 42 -7.84 11.09 -1.29
CA VAL A 42 -7.03 10.72 -2.45
C VAL A 42 -7.91 10.90 -3.69
N VAL A 43 -7.48 11.73 -4.64
CA VAL A 43 -8.25 12.02 -5.86
C VAL A 43 -7.30 12.03 -7.05
N GLY A 44 -7.65 11.33 -8.12
CA GLY A 44 -6.82 11.28 -9.33
C GLY A 44 -5.84 10.12 -9.30
N ASP A 45 -4.64 10.34 -9.85
CA ASP A 45 -3.60 9.31 -9.97
C ASP A 45 -2.87 9.11 -8.65
N PHE A 46 -2.61 7.86 -8.28
CA PHE A 46 -1.83 7.50 -7.09
C PHE A 46 -1.00 6.24 -7.34
N ILE A 47 0.00 6.02 -6.50
CA ILE A 47 0.73 4.75 -6.47
C ILE A 47 0.05 3.81 -5.48
N GLU A 48 -0.42 2.67 -5.98
CA GLU A 48 -0.87 1.57 -5.14
C GLU A 48 0.30 0.66 -4.83
N LEU A 49 0.68 0.57 -3.54
CA LEU A 49 1.56 -0.48 -3.06
C LEU A 49 0.72 -1.75 -2.89
N HIS A 50 0.86 -2.69 -3.81
CA HIS A 50 0.05 -3.91 -3.82
C HIS A 50 0.62 -4.97 -2.88
N GLU A 51 1.95 -5.11 -2.85
CA GLU A 51 2.63 -6.09 -2.02
C GLU A 51 3.94 -5.53 -1.46
N ILE A 52 4.24 -5.92 -0.22
CA ILE A 52 5.55 -5.79 0.39
C ILE A 52 5.84 -7.10 1.14
N TRP A 53 6.95 -7.74 0.80
CA TRP A 53 7.39 -8.98 1.43
C TRP A 53 8.84 -8.84 1.88
N LEU A 54 9.12 -9.26 3.11
CA LEU A 54 10.45 -9.28 3.70
C LEU A 54 10.73 -10.68 4.23
N SER A 55 11.90 -11.21 3.85
CA SER A 55 12.42 -12.47 4.38
C SER A 55 12.46 -12.46 5.90
N ASP A 56 12.10 -13.58 6.52
CA ASP A 56 11.95 -13.73 7.97
C ASP A 56 13.24 -13.38 8.71
N ASP A 57 14.39 -13.76 8.17
CA ASP A 57 15.72 -13.49 8.75
C ASP A 57 16.03 -12.00 8.90
N TYR A 58 15.34 -11.16 8.13
CA TYR A 58 15.56 -9.71 8.07
C TYR A 58 14.47 -8.91 8.80
N ARG A 59 13.44 -9.58 9.35
CA ARG A 59 12.40 -8.95 10.17
C ARG A 59 12.96 -8.46 11.49
N GLY A 60 12.35 -7.41 12.05
CA GLY A 60 12.80 -6.81 13.32
C GLY A 60 14.10 -5.99 13.24
N ARG A 61 14.74 -5.88 12.06
CA ARG A 61 16.01 -5.16 11.86
C ARG A 61 15.86 -3.79 11.19
N GLY A 62 14.64 -3.29 11.04
CA GLY A 62 14.34 -1.97 10.47
C GLY A 62 14.28 -1.90 8.94
N TYR A 63 14.47 -3.01 8.22
CA TYR A 63 14.39 -3.04 6.74
C TYR A 63 13.04 -2.54 6.21
N GLY A 64 11.93 -2.92 6.83
CA GLY A 64 10.59 -2.44 6.43
C GLY A 64 10.47 -0.92 6.53
N SER A 65 10.95 -0.31 7.63
CA SER A 65 10.90 1.16 7.79
C SER A 65 11.75 1.88 6.74
N ARG A 66 12.95 1.35 6.45
CA ARG A 66 13.84 1.90 5.41
C ARG A 66 13.26 1.73 4.01
N PHE A 67 12.54 0.63 3.76
CA PHE A 67 11.81 0.45 2.50
C PHE A 67 10.76 1.54 2.32
N PHE A 68 9.90 1.79 3.31
CA PHE A 68 8.86 2.82 3.16
C PHE A 68 9.44 4.22 2.97
N GLU A 69 10.57 4.53 3.61
CA GLU A 69 11.30 5.79 3.35
C GLU A 69 11.75 5.90 1.90
N PHE A 70 12.50 4.91 1.42
CA PHE A 70 12.95 4.85 0.03
C PHE A 70 11.78 4.90 -0.97
N PHE A 71 10.71 4.15 -0.69
CA PHE A 71 9.56 4.03 -1.57
C PHE A 71 8.83 5.36 -1.70
N GLU A 72 8.59 6.06 -0.60
CA GLU A 72 7.95 7.38 -0.61
C GLU A 72 8.78 8.41 -1.38
N ASP A 73 10.10 8.41 -1.21
CA ASP A 73 10.99 9.31 -1.96
C ASP A 73 10.98 8.97 -3.46
N MET A 74 11.05 7.69 -3.82
CA MET A 74 10.93 7.23 -5.20
C MET A 74 9.61 7.66 -5.85
N VAL A 75 8.49 7.54 -5.13
CA VAL A 75 7.17 7.96 -5.63
C VAL A 75 7.13 9.48 -5.89
N LYS A 76 7.71 10.29 -5.01
CA LYS A 76 7.85 11.75 -5.22
C LYS A 76 8.69 12.07 -6.45
N GLU A 77 9.83 11.40 -6.61
CA GLU A 77 10.72 11.59 -7.76
C GLU A 77 10.05 11.24 -9.09
N MET A 78 9.12 10.28 -9.07
CA MET A 78 8.29 9.93 -10.23
C MET A 78 7.18 10.94 -10.53
N GLY A 79 6.93 11.92 -9.65
CA GLY A 79 5.93 12.97 -9.83
C GLY A 79 4.54 12.62 -9.32
N TYR A 80 4.40 11.57 -8.50
CA TYR A 80 3.14 11.24 -7.82
C TYR A 80 3.16 11.81 -6.39
N ASP A 81 1.99 12.21 -5.91
CA ASP A 81 1.79 12.87 -4.62
C ASP A 81 1.02 12.00 -3.61
N ALA A 82 0.51 10.84 -4.02
CA ALA A 82 -0.26 9.96 -3.16
C ALA A 82 0.18 8.49 -3.24
N VAL A 83 0.22 7.85 -2.07
CA VAL A 83 0.39 6.39 -1.92
C VAL A 83 -0.84 5.81 -1.26
N VAL A 84 -1.34 4.71 -1.81
CA VAL A 84 -2.40 3.88 -1.22
C VAL A 84 -1.86 2.48 -0.99
N TYR A 85 -2.22 1.88 0.15
CA TYR A 85 -1.84 0.51 0.49
C TYR A 85 -2.98 -0.21 1.22
N TYR A 86 -3.43 -1.33 0.63
CA TYR A 86 -4.37 -2.25 1.25
C TYR A 86 -3.59 -3.28 2.08
N ALA A 87 -3.72 -3.22 3.41
CA ALA A 87 -2.91 -4.02 4.31
C ALA A 87 -3.71 -4.65 5.46
N ASP A 88 -3.36 -5.89 5.78
CA ASP A 88 -3.86 -6.65 6.93
C ASP A 88 -2.73 -7.00 7.93
N HIS A 89 -1.47 -6.96 7.49
CA HIS A 89 -0.33 -7.33 8.30
C HIS A 89 0.03 -6.24 9.35
N PRO A 90 -0.04 -6.53 10.66
CA PRO A 90 0.12 -5.50 11.71
C PRO A 90 1.43 -4.72 11.67
N ALA A 91 2.53 -5.38 11.29
CA ALA A 91 3.83 -4.71 11.20
C ALA A 91 3.87 -3.65 10.09
N ALA A 92 3.24 -3.92 8.95
CA ALA A 92 3.22 -3.00 7.82
C ALA A 92 2.31 -1.81 8.14
N MET A 93 1.12 -2.09 8.68
CA MET A 93 0.20 -1.07 9.19
C MET A 93 0.87 -0.15 10.23
N SER A 94 1.59 -0.73 11.20
CA SER A 94 2.31 0.05 12.22
C SER A 94 3.39 0.95 11.63
N ILE A 95 4.05 0.55 10.55
CA ILE A 95 5.00 1.41 9.84
C ILE A 95 4.25 2.56 9.17
N CYS A 96 3.22 2.27 8.38
CA CYS A 96 2.40 3.29 7.70
C CYS A 96 1.85 4.33 8.68
N LEU A 97 1.21 3.89 9.76
CA LEU A 97 0.65 4.80 10.77
C LEU A 97 1.71 5.70 11.39
N ARG A 98 2.90 5.16 11.73
CA ARG A 98 4.02 5.97 12.26
C ARG A 98 4.59 6.95 11.25
N ARG A 99 4.44 6.67 9.96
CA ARG A 99 4.89 7.52 8.86
C ARG A 99 3.82 8.53 8.40
N GLY A 100 2.68 8.59 9.09
CA GLY A 100 1.62 9.57 8.85
C GLY A 100 0.57 9.15 7.81
N TYR A 101 0.42 7.85 7.54
CA TYR A 101 -0.68 7.38 6.69
C TYR A 101 -1.99 7.50 7.48
N SER A 102 -3.00 8.06 6.82
CA SER A 102 -4.39 7.97 7.24
C SER A 102 -4.91 6.56 6.98
N GLN A 103 -5.89 6.12 7.77
CA GLN A 103 -6.48 4.79 7.68
C GLN A 103 -8.00 4.90 7.58
N ALA A 104 -8.59 4.15 6.66
CA ALA A 104 -10.04 3.95 6.57
C ALA A 104 -10.40 2.49 6.93
N TYR A 105 -11.64 2.29 7.39
CA TYR A 105 -12.12 0.96 7.75
C TYR A 105 -12.18 0.06 6.52
N GLY A 106 -11.78 -1.19 6.71
CA GLY A 106 -11.27 -2.04 5.65
C GLY A 106 -12.30 -2.62 4.69
N VAL A 107 -11.83 -2.96 3.49
CA VAL A 107 -12.54 -3.75 2.47
C VAL A 107 -12.35 -5.25 2.73
N GLU A 108 -13.35 -6.05 2.38
CA GLU A 108 -13.19 -7.51 2.32
C GLU A 108 -12.63 -7.90 0.95
N LEU A 109 -11.45 -8.51 0.96
CA LEU A 109 -10.77 -9.00 -0.23
C LEU A 109 -10.52 -10.49 -0.08
N ASP A 110 -10.60 -11.22 -1.19
CA ASP A 110 -10.03 -12.56 -1.24
C ASP A 110 -8.51 -12.38 -1.16
N GLY A 111 -7.91 -12.80 -0.04
CA GLY A 111 -6.46 -12.71 0.15
C GLY A 111 -5.70 -13.63 -0.80
N VAL A 112 -4.37 -13.57 -0.77
CA VAL A 112 -3.49 -14.39 -1.62
C VAL A 112 -3.76 -15.90 -1.47
N THR A 113 -4.33 -16.34 -0.34
CA THR A 113 -4.72 -17.72 -0.06
C THR A 113 -6.12 -18.12 -0.55
N GLY A 114 -6.90 -17.19 -1.10
CA GLY A 114 -8.31 -17.39 -1.46
C GLY A 114 -9.27 -17.34 -0.27
N GLU A 115 -8.78 -17.03 0.93
CA GLU A 115 -9.61 -16.78 2.11
C GLU A 115 -9.96 -15.30 2.18
N ARG A 116 -11.22 -14.99 2.51
CA ARG A 116 -11.64 -13.60 2.76
C ARG A 116 -10.88 -13.05 3.96
N ALA A 117 -10.08 -12.02 3.71
CA ALA A 117 -9.41 -11.25 4.74
C ALA A 117 -9.88 -9.80 4.70
N ARG A 118 -9.85 -9.16 5.86
CA ARG A 118 -10.21 -7.74 6.00
C ARG A 118 -8.94 -6.91 5.88
N TYR A 119 -8.87 -6.09 4.85
CA TYR A 119 -7.73 -5.22 4.58
C TYR A 119 -8.08 -3.79 4.93
N TYR A 120 -7.24 -3.12 5.68
CA TYR A 120 -7.36 -1.68 5.90
C TYR A 120 -6.78 -0.92 4.73
N VAL A 121 -7.45 0.17 4.35
CA VAL A 121 -6.93 1.08 3.33
C VAL A 121 -6.14 2.17 4.01
N LEU A 122 -4.84 2.20 3.75
CA LEU A 122 -3.90 3.19 4.25
C LEU A 122 -3.56 4.14 3.10
N ALA A 123 -3.59 5.45 3.35
CA ALA A 123 -3.21 6.43 2.35
C ALA A 123 -2.36 7.54 2.94
N LYS A 124 -1.42 8.06 2.14
CA LYS A 124 -0.59 9.19 2.49
C LYS A 124 -0.42 10.12 1.30
N GLN A 125 -0.63 11.41 1.56
CA GLN A 125 -0.19 12.51 0.70
C GLN A 125 1.30 12.79 1.01
N LEU A 126 2.14 12.88 -0.02
CA LEU A 126 3.60 12.84 0.04
C LEU A 126 4.24 14.24 0.09
#